data_AF-A0A7K9Q9D5-F1
#
_entry.id   AF-A0A7K9Q9D5-F1
#
_cell.length_a   1.000
_cell.length_b   1.000
_cell.length_c   1.000
_cell.angle_alpha   90.00
_cell.angle_beta   90.00
_cell.angle_gamma   90.00
#
_symmetry.space_group_name_H-M   'P 1'
#
loop_
_entity.id
_entity.type
_entity.pdbx_description
1 polymer ?
#
loop_
_entity_poly.entity_id
_entity_poly.type
_entity_poly.pdbx_seq_one_letter_code
_entity_poly.pdbx_strand_id
1 'polypeptide(L)'
;LLQWEHYLSCDGTPDPTVPQELNTFMSLWREDQDEDVQLVMEKEEVVLNLIEKLEFLLLEASPDEITEEQRDQYQEFILQLQDLLHQKYNDATQSLLKIASMYEDSETGNMHTVLKDKNTTFCIWVNLKKLPRFKNHVFQEAGHGFELPKSLALSSVAVRVLHTHYDHLSPLGASLKENSNNADDIKETEEGIEKNSDILDVPPQGIWLFFMCSTTKVLSLSVLCEEPGGREEAPSVVDLQQLVPVGGVFHIEALQLPPQPQNVGDWSTVELLDVGLEVYPYSPGEAEDGTQEAVQITLRLPDNVIYFKVPEVARWDPAGR
;
A
#
# COMPACT_ATOMS: atom_id res chain seq x y z
N LEU A 1 -8.16 5.56 -32.00
CA LEU A 1 -8.96 4.31 -31.93
C LEU A 1 -9.84 4.33 -30.68
N LEU A 2 -9.26 4.56 -29.50
CA LEU A 2 -9.94 4.78 -28.20
C LEU A 2 -11.31 5.51 -28.26
N GLN A 3 -11.39 6.67 -28.91
CA GLN A 3 -12.65 7.44 -29.04
C GLN A 3 -13.80 6.67 -29.73
N TRP A 4 -13.48 5.75 -30.65
CA TRP A 4 -14.47 4.89 -31.30
C TRP A 4 -14.84 3.67 -30.45
N GLU A 5 -13.91 3.13 -29.67
CA GLU A 5 -14.17 2.02 -28.75
C GLU A 5 -15.05 2.47 -27.59
N HIS A 6 -14.77 3.63 -27.01
CA HIS A 6 -15.60 4.24 -25.97
C HIS A 6 -17.03 4.57 -26.46
N TYR A 7 -17.17 5.11 -27.69
CA TYR A 7 -18.47 5.34 -28.31
C TYR A 7 -19.29 4.04 -28.53
N LEU A 8 -18.62 2.89 -28.63
CA LEU A 8 -19.25 1.59 -28.85
C LEU A 8 -19.54 0.80 -27.58
N SER A 9 -18.86 1.07 -26.46
CA SER A 9 -19.00 0.26 -25.25
C SER A 9 -20.31 0.54 -24.49
N CYS A 10 -20.75 1.81 -24.46
CA CYS A 10 -21.97 2.26 -23.75
C CYS A 10 -22.06 1.75 -22.29
N ASP A 11 -20.91 1.54 -21.65
CA ASP A 11 -20.75 0.92 -20.33
C ASP A 11 -20.94 1.91 -19.16
N GLY A 12 -21.00 3.21 -19.44
CA GLY A 12 -21.10 4.26 -18.44
C GLY A 12 -19.77 4.59 -17.75
N THR A 13 -18.64 4.07 -18.23
CA THR A 13 -17.32 4.55 -17.84
C THR A 13 -17.07 5.97 -18.36
N PRO A 14 -16.36 6.86 -17.64
CA PRO A 14 -16.09 8.21 -18.11
C PRO A 14 -15.03 8.23 -19.21
N ASP A 15 -15.08 9.20 -20.13
CA ASP A 15 -13.97 9.47 -21.06
C ASP A 15 -12.82 10.18 -20.30
N PRO A 16 -11.63 9.58 -20.18
CA PRO A 16 -10.52 10.22 -19.47
C PRO A 16 -9.98 11.49 -20.17
N THR A 17 -10.32 11.70 -21.45
CA THR A 17 -9.99 12.94 -22.17
C THR A 17 -10.96 14.10 -21.86
N VAL A 18 -12.04 13.84 -21.11
CA VAL A 18 -13.05 14.82 -20.71
C VAL A 18 -12.96 15.08 -19.20
N PRO A 19 -12.25 16.13 -18.74
CA PRO A 19 -12.02 16.40 -17.31
C PRO A 19 -13.29 16.45 -16.46
N GLN A 20 -14.41 16.91 -17.02
CA GLN A 20 -15.68 16.96 -16.31
C GLN A 20 -16.22 15.56 -15.97
N GLU A 21 -16.02 14.56 -16.82
CA GLU A 21 -16.53 13.20 -16.61
C GLU A 21 -15.73 12.49 -15.52
N LEU A 22 -14.39 12.57 -15.56
CA LEU A 22 -13.53 12.06 -14.48
C LEU A 22 -13.85 12.71 -13.13
N ASN A 23 -13.95 14.04 -13.07
CA ASN A 23 -14.32 14.73 -11.83
C ASN A 23 -15.70 14.30 -11.31
N THR A 24 -16.68 14.10 -12.22
CA THR A 24 -18.02 13.63 -11.84
C THR A 24 -17.98 12.20 -11.31
N PHE A 25 -17.25 11.30 -11.98
CA PHE A 25 -17.04 9.92 -11.55
C PHE A 25 -16.37 9.85 -10.16
N MET A 26 -15.28 10.57 -9.95
CA MET A 26 -14.56 10.60 -8.67
C MET A 26 -15.41 11.20 -7.54
N SER A 27 -16.20 12.25 -7.82
CA SER A 27 -17.09 12.86 -6.84
C SER A 27 -18.23 11.91 -6.45
N LEU A 28 -18.91 11.33 -7.43
CA LEU A 28 -19.99 10.36 -7.19
C LEU A 28 -19.49 9.13 -6.44
N TRP A 29 -18.31 8.61 -6.81
CA TRP A 29 -17.75 7.47 -6.11
C TRP A 29 -17.32 7.84 -4.68
N ARG A 30 -16.74 9.02 -4.44
CA ARG A 30 -16.40 9.50 -3.09
C ARG A 30 -17.62 9.65 -2.17
N GLU A 31 -18.81 9.93 -2.70
CA GLU A 31 -20.07 9.97 -1.95
C GLU A 31 -20.69 8.57 -1.71
N ASP A 32 -20.29 7.55 -2.48
CA ASP A 32 -20.83 6.19 -2.39
C ASP A 32 -20.37 5.46 -1.12
N GLN A 33 -21.26 4.66 -0.52
CA GLN A 33 -20.96 3.90 0.69
C GLN A 33 -20.64 2.44 0.35
N ASP A 34 -19.48 2.25 -0.28
CA ASP A 34 -18.88 0.93 -0.53
C ASP A 34 -18.42 0.30 0.80
N GLU A 35 -19.37 -0.21 1.59
CA GLU A 35 -19.08 -0.88 2.87
C GLU A 35 -18.46 -2.29 2.69
N ASP A 36 -18.53 -2.85 1.48
CA ASP A 36 -18.01 -4.18 1.13
C ASP A 36 -16.76 -4.07 0.25
N VAL A 37 -15.69 -4.75 0.67
CA VAL A 37 -14.40 -4.80 -0.05
C VAL A 37 -14.55 -5.42 -1.45
N GLN A 38 -15.51 -6.35 -1.65
CA GLN A 38 -15.74 -6.93 -2.97
C GLN A 38 -16.26 -5.89 -3.96
N LEU A 39 -17.12 -4.95 -3.53
CA LEU A 39 -17.61 -3.86 -4.39
C LEU A 39 -16.48 -2.90 -4.79
N VAL A 40 -15.54 -2.63 -3.87
CA VAL A 40 -14.33 -1.85 -4.17
C VAL A 40 -13.47 -2.56 -5.22
N MET A 41 -13.28 -3.90 -5.12
CA MET A 41 -12.56 -4.69 -6.11
C MET A 41 -13.25 -4.72 -7.49
N GLU A 42 -14.59 -4.84 -7.53
CA GLU A 42 -15.36 -4.75 -8.78
C GLU A 42 -15.23 -3.35 -9.44
N LYS A 43 -15.13 -2.29 -8.63
CA LYS A 43 -14.92 -0.91 -9.11
C LYS A 43 -13.47 -0.63 -9.52
N GLU A 44 -12.49 -1.27 -8.87
CA GLU A 44 -11.06 -1.17 -9.16
C GLU A 44 -10.78 -1.44 -10.65
N GLU A 45 -11.43 -2.44 -11.25
CA GLU A 45 -11.26 -2.76 -12.68
C GLU A 45 -11.58 -1.55 -13.60
N VAL A 46 -12.59 -0.75 -13.26
CA VAL A 46 -12.92 0.48 -14.00
C VAL A 46 -11.85 1.55 -13.78
N VAL A 47 -11.40 1.73 -12.53
CA VAL A 47 -10.40 2.74 -12.15
C VAL A 47 -9.06 2.47 -12.83
N LEU A 48 -8.59 1.22 -12.82
CA LEU A 48 -7.34 0.83 -13.46
C LEU A 48 -7.40 0.99 -14.98
N ASN A 49 -8.56 0.74 -15.61
CA ASN A 49 -8.73 1.00 -17.04
C ASN A 49 -8.69 2.49 -17.40
N LEU A 50 -9.16 3.37 -16.50
CA LEU A 50 -9.03 4.83 -16.67
C LEU A 50 -7.57 5.29 -16.52
N ILE A 51 -6.85 4.73 -15.54
CA ILE A 51 -5.42 4.97 -15.34
C ILE A 51 -4.62 4.51 -16.56
N GLU A 52 -4.81 3.27 -17.03
CA GLU A 52 -4.17 2.71 -18.23
C GLU A 52 -4.38 3.60 -19.47
N LYS A 53 -5.60 4.13 -19.67
CA LYS A 53 -5.90 5.08 -20.75
C LYS A 53 -5.16 6.40 -20.60
N LEU A 54 -5.08 6.96 -19.39
CA LEU A 54 -4.34 8.21 -19.11
C LEU A 54 -2.82 8.01 -19.31
N GLU A 55 -2.27 6.89 -18.85
CA GLU A 55 -0.87 6.51 -19.04
C GLU A 55 -0.52 6.32 -20.52
N PHE A 56 -1.40 5.65 -21.29
CA PHE A 56 -1.24 5.50 -22.73
C PHE A 56 -1.23 6.86 -23.45
N LEU A 57 -2.13 7.78 -23.09
CA LEU A 57 -2.14 9.15 -23.62
C LEU A 57 -0.86 9.92 -23.27
N LEU A 58 -0.31 9.73 -22.06
CA LEU A 58 0.94 10.36 -21.62
C LEU A 58 2.17 9.82 -22.37
N LEU A 59 2.15 8.53 -22.76
CA LEU A 59 3.25 7.82 -23.41
C LEU A 59 3.29 8.03 -24.93
N GLU A 60 2.15 7.93 -25.61
CA GLU A 60 2.07 7.97 -27.07
C GLU A 60 1.97 9.38 -27.66
N ALA A 61 1.61 10.39 -26.86
CA ALA A 61 1.43 11.75 -27.35
C ALA A 61 2.76 12.39 -27.81
N SER A 62 2.78 12.82 -29.07
CA SER A 62 3.80 13.71 -29.62
C SER A 62 3.88 15.02 -28.82
N PRO A 63 5.04 15.69 -28.74
CA PRO A 63 5.17 17.01 -28.09
C PRO A 63 4.24 18.10 -28.62
N ASP A 64 3.72 17.95 -29.85
CA ASP A 64 2.77 18.88 -30.47
C ASP A 64 1.29 18.48 -30.27
N GLU A 65 1.00 17.29 -29.71
CA GLU A 65 -0.37 16.73 -29.59
C GLU A 65 -1.04 17.02 -28.24
N ILE A 66 -0.27 17.16 -27.16
CA ILE A 66 -0.77 17.58 -25.84
C ILE A 66 0.09 18.71 -25.26
N THR A 67 -0.54 19.67 -24.59
CA THR A 67 0.19 20.74 -23.87
C THR A 67 0.80 20.23 -22.57
N GLU A 68 1.77 20.96 -22.01
CA GLU A 68 2.30 20.68 -20.66
C GLU A 68 1.16 20.72 -19.62
N GLU A 69 0.25 21.68 -19.69
CA GLU A 69 -0.94 21.76 -18.81
C GLU A 69 -1.84 20.51 -18.89
N GLN A 70 -2.01 19.92 -20.08
CA GLN A 70 -2.77 18.67 -20.26
C GLN A 70 -2.02 17.46 -19.72
N ARG A 71 -0.69 17.42 -19.89
CA ARG A 71 0.18 16.38 -19.34
C ARG A 71 0.11 16.38 -17.81
N ASP A 72 0.25 17.54 -17.18
CA ASP A 72 0.15 17.72 -15.74
C ASP A 72 -1.25 17.32 -15.24
N GLN A 73 -2.32 17.70 -15.95
CA GLN A 73 -3.70 17.32 -15.63
C GLN A 73 -3.93 15.79 -15.68
N TYR A 74 -3.38 15.08 -16.67
CA TYR A 74 -3.52 13.62 -16.74
C TYR A 74 -2.73 12.92 -15.64
N GLN A 75 -1.54 13.42 -15.27
CA GLN A 75 -0.78 12.91 -14.14
C GLN A 75 -1.52 13.12 -12.81
N GLU A 76 -2.09 14.31 -12.60
CA GLU A 76 -2.92 14.61 -11.43
C GLU A 76 -4.16 13.70 -11.35
N PHE A 77 -4.83 13.41 -12.48
CA PHE A 77 -5.95 12.47 -12.49
C PHE A 77 -5.55 11.03 -12.15
N ILE A 78 -4.39 10.55 -12.61
CA ILE A 78 -3.87 9.24 -12.21
C ILE A 78 -3.69 9.19 -10.68
N LEU A 79 -3.06 10.21 -10.10
CA LEU A 79 -2.82 10.30 -8.66
C LEU A 79 -4.13 10.36 -7.86
N GLN A 80 -5.12 11.16 -8.29
CA GLN A 80 -6.42 11.25 -7.64
C GLN A 80 -7.23 9.95 -7.73
N LEU A 81 -7.13 9.21 -8.84
CA LEU A 81 -7.78 7.90 -9.00
C LEU A 81 -7.13 6.84 -8.10
N GLN A 82 -5.79 6.84 -7.98
CA GLN A 82 -5.04 5.94 -7.09
C GLN A 82 -5.33 6.24 -5.60
N ASP A 83 -5.34 7.52 -5.20
CA ASP A 83 -5.68 7.95 -3.84
C ASP A 83 -7.12 7.56 -3.47
N LEU A 84 -8.09 7.82 -4.36
CA LEU A 84 -9.49 7.48 -4.13
C LEU A 84 -9.70 5.96 -4.01
N LEU A 85 -9.03 5.15 -4.84
CA LEU A 85 -9.05 3.69 -4.74
C LEU A 85 -8.48 3.20 -3.40
N HIS A 86 -7.34 3.75 -2.96
CA HIS A 86 -6.75 3.42 -1.66
C HIS A 86 -7.67 3.84 -0.49
N GLN A 87 -8.25 5.03 -0.56
CA GLN A 87 -9.23 5.50 0.43
C GLN A 87 -10.44 4.54 0.50
N LYS A 88 -10.95 4.08 -0.66
CA LYS A 88 -12.08 3.16 -0.73
C LYS A 88 -11.79 1.80 -0.11
N TYR A 89 -10.59 1.25 -0.30
CA TYR A 89 -10.17 0.07 0.44
C TYR A 89 -10.11 0.32 1.96
N ASN A 90 -9.72 1.52 2.40
CA ASN A 90 -9.69 1.87 3.82
C ASN A 90 -11.08 1.99 4.42
N ASP A 91 -12.01 2.65 3.72
CA ASP A 91 -13.40 2.82 4.15
C ASP A 91 -14.12 1.45 4.25
N ALA A 92 -14.00 0.60 3.23
CA ALA A 92 -14.54 -0.77 3.24
C ALA A 92 -13.89 -1.66 4.33
N THR A 93 -12.57 -1.56 4.52
CA THR A 93 -11.86 -2.24 5.62
C THR A 93 -12.42 -1.80 6.98
N GLN A 94 -12.71 -0.51 7.13
CA GLN A 94 -13.23 0.04 8.39
C GLN A 94 -14.65 -0.47 8.68
N SER A 95 -15.53 -0.50 7.67
CA SER A 95 -16.88 -1.05 7.78
C SER A 95 -16.85 -2.53 8.14
N LEU A 96 -15.98 -3.32 7.51
CA LEU A 96 -15.75 -4.73 7.85
C LEU A 96 -15.28 -4.92 9.31
N LEU A 97 -14.34 -4.09 9.78
CA LEU A 97 -13.82 -4.16 11.15
C LEU A 97 -14.87 -3.82 12.22
N LYS A 98 -15.85 -2.95 11.94
CA LYS A 98 -16.96 -2.64 12.86
C LYS A 98 -17.86 -3.85 13.14
N ILE A 99 -17.94 -4.80 12.22
CA ILE A 99 -18.78 -6.01 12.31
C ILE A 99 -17.98 -7.31 12.46
N ALA A 100 -16.67 -7.24 12.65
CA ALA A 100 -15.76 -8.39 12.63
C ALA A 100 -16.17 -9.55 13.55
N SER A 101 -16.71 -9.27 14.74
CA SER A 101 -17.22 -10.29 15.67
C SER A 101 -18.39 -11.12 15.13
N MET A 102 -19.10 -10.67 14.10
CA MET A 102 -20.15 -11.46 13.43
C MET A 102 -19.57 -12.58 12.56
N TYR A 103 -18.27 -12.50 12.24
CA TYR A 103 -17.52 -13.43 11.40
C TYR A 103 -16.41 -14.15 12.21
N GLU A 104 -16.59 -14.33 13.53
CA GLU A 104 -15.70 -15.16 14.35
C GLU A 104 -15.71 -16.61 13.85
N ASP A 105 -14.55 -17.10 13.40
CA ASP A 105 -14.37 -18.51 13.09
C ASP A 105 -14.40 -19.35 14.38
N SER A 106 -15.23 -20.38 14.38
CA SER A 106 -15.48 -21.23 15.55
C SER A 106 -14.29 -22.08 15.99
N GLU A 107 -13.30 -22.33 15.12
CA GLU A 107 -12.11 -23.13 15.46
C GLU A 107 -11.02 -22.29 16.12
N THR A 108 -10.75 -21.10 15.59
CA THR A 108 -9.67 -20.20 16.03
C THR A 108 -10.14 -19.13 17.02
N GLY A 109 -11.43 -18.80 17.04
CA GLY A 109 -12.02 -17.70 17.79
C GLY A 109 -11.61 -16.31 17.29
N ASN A 110 -11.13 -16.21 16.04
CA ASN A 110 -10.71 -14.99 15.38
C ASN A 110 -11.45 -14.85 14.05
N MET A 111 -11.50 -13.67 13.45
CA MET A 111 -11.99 -13.52 12.07
C MET A 111 -10.81 -13.56 11.10
N HIS A 112 -11.00 -14.16 9.92
CA HIS A 112 -10.16 -13.89 8.77
C HIS A 112 -10.98 -13.88 7.48
N THR A 113 -10.48 -13.19 6.45
CA THR A 113 -11.09 -13.14 5.12
C THR A 113 -9.99 -13.01 4.07
N VAL A 114 -10.16 -13.72 2.95
CA VAL A 114 -9.32 -13.59 1.76
C VAL A 114 -10.24 -13.37 0.56
N LEU A 115 -10.06 -12.25 -0.12
CA LEU A 115 -10.70 -11.92 -1.40
C LEU A 115 -9.61 -11.78 -2.46
N LYS A 116 -9.90 -12.24 -3.68
CA LYS A 116 -8.90 -12.27 -4.76
C LYS A 116 -9.54 -12.19 -6.13
N ASP A 117 -8.99 -11.34 -6.98
CA ASP A 117 -9.32 -11.29 -8.40
C ASP A 117 -8.04 -11.30 -9.27
N LYS A 118 -8.12 -10.71 -10.47
CA LYS A 118 -7.01 -10.58 -11.42
C LYS A 118 -5.99 -9.50 -11.04
N ASN A 119 -6.42 -8.43 -10.37
CA ASN A 119 -5.66 -7.22 -10.07
C ASN A 119 -5.13 -7.21 -8.63
N THR A 120 -5.91 -7.75 -7.68
CA THR A 120 -5.68 -7.56 -6.24
C THR A 120 -5.99 -8.82 -5.44
N THR A 121 -5.17 -9.08 -4.41
CA THR A 121 -5.43 -10.04 -3.33
C THR A 121 -5.54 -9.28 -2.01
N PHE A 122 -6.74 -9.24 -1.42
CA PHE A 122 -7.02 -8.64 -0.12
C PHE A 122 -7.11 -9.73 0.95
N CYS A 123 -6.26 -9.65 1.98
CA CYS A 123 -6.35 -10.51 3.16
C CYS A 123 -6.51 -9.65 4.42
N ILE A 124 -7.36 -10.10 5.35
CA ILE A 124 -7.44 -9.51 6.69
C ILE A 124 -7.64 -10.60 7.75
N TRP A 125 -6.96 -10.45 8.88
CA TRP A 125 -7.15 -11.26 10.10
C TRP A 125 -7.40 -10.33 11.29
N VAL A 126 -8.27 -10.71 12.22
CA VAL A 126 -8.68 -9.88 13.35
C VAL A 126 -8.55 -10.63 14.67
N ASN A 127 -7.78 -10.07 15.62
CA ASN A 127 -7.53 -10.66 16.94
C ASN A 127 -8.73 -10.47 17.89
N LEU A 128 -9.81 -11.22 17.64
CA LEU A 128 -10.96 -11.27 18.54
C LEU A 128 -10.62 -12.03 19.82
N LYS A 129 -9.81 -13.11 19.73
CA LYS A 129 -9.58 -14.03 20.86
C LYS A 129 -8.52 -13.61 21.86
N LYS A 130 -7.50 -12.88 21.40
CA LYS A 130 -6.38 -12.35 22.24
C LYS A 130 -5.67 -13.43 23.04
N LEU A 131 -5.13 -14.43 22.35
CA LEU A 131 -4.50 -15.59 22.97
C LEU A 131 -3.01 -15.33 23.32
N PRO A 132 -2.57 -15.49 24.59
CA PRO A 132 -1.17 -15.26 24.99
C PRO A 132 -0.13 -16.20 24.35
N ARG A 133 -0.60 -17.21 23.60
CA ARG A 133 0.23 -18.22 22.90
C ARG A 133 -0.21 -18.36 21.44
N PHE A 134 -0.69 -17.28 20.83
CA PHE A 134 -0.74 -17.18 19.37
C PHE A 134 0.66 -17.51 18.80
N LYS A 135 0.69 -18.24 17.69
CA LYS A 135 1.94 -18.60 17.00
C LYS A 135 2.01 -17.82 15.70
N ASN A 136 1.21 -18.26 14.73
CA ASN A 136 1.10 -17.67 13.42
C ASN A 136 -0.30 -17.86 12.86
N HIS A 137 -0.58 -17.12 11.78
CA HIS A 137 -1.73 -17.33 10.92
C HIS A 137 -1.25 -17.36 9.46
N VAL A 138 -1.93 -18.15 8.63
CA VAL A 138 -1.63 -18.29 7.21
C VAL A 138 -2.94 -18.25 6.43
N PHE A 139 -3.08 -17.24 5.58
CA PHE A 139 -4.11 -17.11 4.57
C PHE A 139 -3.86 -18.15 3.47
N GLN A 140 -4.44 -19.35 3.60
CA GLN A 140 -4.10 -20.52 2.77
C GLN A 140 -4.33 -20.27 1.28
N GLU A 141 -5.38 -19.52 0.94
CA GLU A 141 -5.81 -19.16 -0.41
C GLU A 141 -4.84 -18.20 -1.10
N ALA A 142 -4.22 -17.30 -0.34
CA ALA A 142 -3.18 -16.37 -0.82
C ALA A 142 -1.77 -16.96 -0.70
N GLY A 143 -1.55 -17.91 0.21
CA GLY A 143 -0.24 -18.40 0.60
C GLY A 143 0.59 -17.39 1.40
N HIS A 144 -0.04 -16.37 1.97
CA HIS A 144 0.59 -15.37 2.84
C HIS A 144 0.34 -15.71 4.30
N GLY A 145 1.16 -15.19 5.20
CA GLY A 145 0.97 -15.41 6.64
C GLY A 145 1.79 -14.45 7.49
N PHE A 146 1.61 -14.53 8.80
CA PHE A 146 2.35 -13.72 9.75
C PHE A 146 2.47 -14.40 11.12
N GLU A 147 3.49 -13.98 11.89
CA GLU A 147 3.66 -14.31 13.30
C GLU A 147 3.58 -13.00 14.11
N LEU A 148 2.89 -13.01 15.27
CA LEU A 148 2.78 -11.83 16.12
C LEU A 148 3.76 -11.92 17.31
N PRO A 149 4.37 -10.79 17.71
CA PRO A 149 5.08 -10.70 18.99
C PRO A 149 4.09 -10.89 20.15
N LYS A 150 4.58 -11.30 21.32
CA LYS A 150 3.72 -11.52 22.50
C LYS A 150 2.97 -10.25 22.93
N SER A 151 3.57 -9.08 22.69
CA SER A 151 2.99 -7.77 22.97
C SER A 151 1.70 -7.50 22.18
N LEU A 152 1.61 -7.97 20.92
CA LEU A 152 0.43 -7.81 20.08
C LEU A 152 -0.56 -8.96 20.16
N ALA A 153 -0.11 -10.16 20.58
CA ALA A 153 -0.98 -11.33 20.73
C ALA A 153 -2.16 -11.11 21.69
N LEU A 154 -2.06 -10.16 22.62
CA LEU A 154 -3.12 -9.75 23.55
C LEU A 154 -3.87 -8.47 23.16
N SER A 155 -3.46 -7.79 22.09
CA SER A 155 -4.01 -6.49 21.67
C SER A 155 -5.27 -6.62 20.80
N SER A 156 -6.10 -5.57 20.84
CA SER A 156 -7.19 -5.35 19.88
C SER A 156 -6.63 -4.93 18.51
N VAL A 157 -6.03 -5.87 17.80
CA VAL A 157 -5.32 -5.62 16.53
C VAL A 157 -5.87 -6.48 15.39
N ALA A 158 -5.92 -5.93 14.18
CA ALA A 158 -6.09 -6.67 12.95
C ALA A 158 -4.81 -6.58 12.10
N VAL A 159 -4.56 -7.55 11.23
CA VAL A 159 -3.46 -7.54 10.26
C VAL A 159 -4.08 -7.58 8.87
N ARG A 160 -3.85 -6.52 8.08
CA ARG A 160 -4.27 -6.42 6.67
C ARG A 160 -3.07 -6.65 5.77
N VAL A 161 -3.29 -7.36 4.66
CA VAL A 161 -2.38 -7.47 3.51
C VAL A 161 -3.19 -7.11 2.26
N LEU A 162 -2.91 -5.95 1.67
CA LEU A 162 -3.46 -5.51 0.39
C LEU A 162 -2.35 -5.65 -0.66
N HIS A 163 -2.43 -6.72 -1.44
CA HIS A 163 -1.47 -7.07 -2.49
C HIS A 163 -2.03 -6.69 -3.86
N THR A 164 -1.46 -5.67 -4.50
CA THR A 164 -1.75 -5.32 -5.90
C THR A 164 -0.81 -6.12 -6.81
N HIS A 165 -1.36 -6.75 -7.85
CA HIS A 165 -0.61 -7.49 -8.86
C HIS A 165 0.00 -6.56 -9.93
N TYR A 166 -0.33 -5.27 -9.88
CA TYR A 166 0.23 -4.17 -10.67
C TYR A 166 1.11 -3.27 -9.78
N ASP A 167 1.96 -2.45 -10.41
CA ASP A 167 2.87 -1.52 -9.73
C ASP A 167 2.46 -0.07 -10.00
N HIS A 168 1.84 0.55 -8.99
CA HIS A 168 1.44 1.96 -8.95
C HIS A 168 2.44 2.86 -8.21
N LEU A 169 3.58 2.32 -7.75
CA LEU A 169 4.60 3.05 -6.99
C LEU A 169 5.85 3.34 -7.81
N SER A 170 6.18 2.51 -8.80
CA SER A 170 7.27 2.78 -9.75
C SER A 170 6.92 3.96 -10.66
N PRO A 171 7.75 5.03 -10.74
CA PRO A 171 7.49 6.14 -11.65
C PRO A 171 7.58 5.70 -13.12
N LEU A 172 6.47 5.77 -13.84
CA LEU A 172 6.37 5.47 -15.28
C LEU A 172 7.31 6.34 -16.16
N GLY A 173 7.91 7.40 -15.59
CA GLY A 173 8.89 8.27 -16.25
C GLY A 173 10.33 7.77 -16.30
N ALA A 174 10.67 6.65 -15.64
CA ALA A 174 12.01 6.03 -15.72
C ALA A 174 12.16 5.12 -16.95
N SER A 175 11.57 5.53 -18.09
CA SER A 175 11.84 4.90 -19.39
C SER A 175 13.34 4.85 -19.64
N LEU A 176 13.79 3.69 -20.14
CA LEU A 176 15.17 3.38 -20.50
C LEU A 176 15.81 4.50 -21.31
N LYS A 177 16.53 5.41 -20.64
CA LYS A 177 17.49 6.29 -21.30
C LYS A 177 18.71 5.46 -21.68
N GLU A 178 18.57 4.70 -22.77
CA GLU A 178 19.69 4.26 -23.59
C GLU A 178 20.37 5.48 -24.22
N ASN A 179 21.00 6.32 -23.39
CA ASN A 179 22.01 7.28 -23.83
C ASN A 179 23.32 6.53 -24.10
N SER A 180 23.27 5.61 -25.06
CA SER A 180 24.44 4.96 -25.65
C SER A 180 25.21 5.94 -26.55
N ASN A 181 25.75 7.01 -25.94
CA ASN A 181 26.62 7.99 -26.60
C ASN A 181 27.54 8.69 -25.59
N ASN A 182 28.57 7.99 -25.11
CA ASN A 182 29.96 8.27 -25.52
C ASN A 182 30.96 7.55 -24.62
N ALA A 183 31.98 6.96 -25.25
CA ALA A 183 33.25 6.71 -24.56
C ALA A 183 33.99 8.05 -24.44
N ASP A 184 34.61 8.32 -23.29
CA ASP A 184 36.07 8.34 -23.17
C ASP A 184 36.56 8.74 -21.76
N ASP A 185 37.74 8.22 -21.44
CA ASP A 185 38.72 8.59 -20.41
C ASP A 185 38.42 8.55 -18.90
N ILE A 186 39.18 7.65 -18.26
CA ILE A 186 39.48 7.54 -16.83
C ILE A 186 40.43 8.66 -16.38
N LYS A 187 40.21 9.25 -15.20
CA LYS A 187 41.29 9.63 -14.26
C LYS A 187 40.83 9.93 -12.83
N GLU A 188 41.56 9.35 -11.88
CA GLU A 188 41.48 9.62 -10.43
C GLU A 188 42.10 10.98 -10.08
N THR A 189 41.66 11.62 -8.99
CA THR A 189 42.49 12.44 -8.07
C THR A 189 41.76 12.61 -6.72
N GLU A 190 42.50 12.67 -5.61
CA GLU A 190 42.03 12.65 -4.21
C GLU A 190 41.85 14.05 -3.54
N GLU A 191 41.20 14.04 -2.37
CA GLU A 191 41.27 14.97 -1.21
C GLU A 191 40.80 16.45 -1.30
N GLY A 192 40.10 16.94 -0.25
CA GLY A 192 39.69 18.37 -0.18
C GLY A 192 38.79 18.94 0.95
N ILE A 193 38.82 18.45 2.21
CA ILE A 193 38.68 19.21 3.49
C ILE A 193 37.54 20.28 3.71
N GLU A 194 36.68 19.98 4.71
CA GLU A 194 36.04 20.83 5.78
C GLU A 194 34.97 21.96 5.58
N LYS A 195 33.86 21.74 6.34
CA LYS A 195 33.24 22.59 7.41
C LYS A 195 32.01 23.52 7.16
N ASN A 196 30.97 23.23 7.99
CA ASN A 196 30.04 24.13 8.70
C ASN A 196 29.05 24.99 7.86
N SER A 197 27.83 25.31 8.29
CA SER A 197 26.99 24.97 9.47
C SER A 197 25.49 24.90 9.03
N ASP A 198 24.41 24.81 9.82
CA ASP A 198 24.18 25.06 11.27
C ASP A 198 22.93 24.32 11.81
N ILE A 199 22.57 24.57 13.07
CA ILE A 199 21.42 24.02 13.83
C ILE A 199 20.12 24.81 13.59
N LEU A 200 18.92 24.19 13.67
CA LEU A 200 17.75 24.76 14.38
C LEU A 200 16.57 23.77 14.60
N ASP A 201 16.21 23.64 15.87
CA ASP A 201 15.01 23.16 16.59
C ASP A 201 13.79 22.48 15.92
N VAL A 202 13.32 21.44 16.62
CA VAL A 202 11.97 20.83 16.54
C VAL A 202 11.01 21.52 17.53
N PRO A 203 9.74 21.77 17.14
CA PRO A 203 8.61 21.64 18.07
C PRO A 203 7.56 20.58 17.63
N PRO A 204 6.64 20.16 18.52
CA PRO A 204 6.06 18.81 18.46
C PRO A 204 4.57 18.72 18.07
N GLN A 205 4.16 17.48 17.73
CA GLN A 205 2.79 16.93 17.74
C GLN A 205 1.74 17.49 16.74
N GLY A 206 1.50 16.70 15.68
CA GLY A 206 0.17 16.41 15.13
C GLY A 206 -0.44 17.36 14.09
N ILE A 207 -0.69 16.84 12.88
CA ILE A 207 -1.87 17.02 11.99
C ILE A 207 -1.54 16.43 10.60
N TRP A 208 -2.50 15.75 9.98
CA TRP A 208 -2.43 15.23 8.59
C TRP A 208 -2.91 16.28 7.58
N LEU A 209 -2.18 16.50 6.46
CA LEU A 209 -2.70 16.44 5.07
C LEU A 209 -1.66 16.79 3.97
N PHE A 210 -1.83 16.15 2.80
CA PHE A 210 -1.30 16.44 1.45
C PHE A 210 0.18 16.21 1.07
N PHE A 211 0.36 15.16 0.24
CA PHE A 211 1.27 15.02 -0.90
C PHE A 211 2.75 15.46 -0.76
N MET A 212 3.59 14.47 -0.49
CA MET A 212 4.59 14.02 -1.47
C MET A 212 4.86 12.53 -1.22
N CYS A 213 5.44 11.86 -2.22
CA CYS A 213 6.29 10.68 -2.10
C CYS A 213 6.81 10.38 -0.66
N SER A 214 6.78 9.12 -0.15
CA SER A 214 6.38 7.89 -0.86
C SER A 214 6.43 6.62 0.03
N THR A 215 6.19 5.45 -0.59
CA THR A 215 6.94 4.17 -0.46
C THR A 215 6.81 3.20 0.76
N THR A 216 6.44 1.90 0.54
CA THR A 216 6.96 0.69 1.28
C THR A 216 6.83 -0.65 0.47
N LYS A 217 7.83 -1.59 0.49
CA LYS A 217 7.73 -3.01 -0.01
C LYS A 217 7.72 -4.01 1.17
N VAL A 218 7.42 -5.31 0.93
CA VAL A 218 7.62 -6.41 1.93
C VAL A 218 8.29 -7.70 1.41
N LEU A 219 9.42 -8.10 2.04
CA LEU A 219 9.92 -9.46 2.36
C LEU A 219 9.81 -9.53 3.88
N SER A 220 9.69 -10.75 4.43
CA SER A 220 10.11 -11.13 5.79
C SER A 220 10.22 -9.95 6.75
N LEU A 221 9.09 -9.28 6.96
CA LEU A 221 9.09 -8.00 7.63
C LEU A 221 9.38 -8.31 9.08
N SER A 222 10.47 -7.80 9.65
CA SER A 222 10.40 -7.24 10.99
C SER A 222 9.93 -5.80 10.83
N VAL A 223 8.79 -5.45 11.45
CA VAL A 223 8.50 -4.05 11.75
C VAL A 223 9.69 -3.48 12.51
N LEU A 224 10.12 -2.28 12.14
CA LEU A 224 11.16 -1.49 12.78
C LEU A 224 10.63 -0.06 12.88
N CYS A 225 10.22 0.36 14.08
CA CYS A 225 10.26 1.77 14.41
C CYS A 225 11.71 2.08 14.79
N GLU A 226 12.33 3.02 14.10
CA GLU A 226 13.69 3.45 14.42
C GLU A 226 13.67 4.35 15.66
N GLU A 227 14.40 3.95 16.70
CA GLU A 227 14.80 4.83 17.79
C GLU A 227 16.12 5.54 17.41
N PRO A 228 16.32 6.82 17.78
CA PRO A 228 17.47 7.60 17.32
C PRO A 228 18.74 7.26 18.09
N GLY A 229 19.54 6.29 17.62
CA GLY A 229 20.81 5.99 18.28
C GLY A 229 21.73 4.93 17.66
N GLY A 230 22.55 5.31 16.68
CA GLY A 230 23.87 4.66 16.49
C GLY A 230 24.31 4.39 15.06
N ARG A 231 25.21 5.24 14.55
CA ARG A 231 25.96 5.12 13.28
C ARG A 231 25.11 5.08 12.00
N GLU A 232 25.17 6.19 11.26
CA GLU A 232 24.72 6.28 9.88
C GLU A 232 25.55 5.34 8.97
N GLU A 233 25.03 4.15 8.69
CA GLU A 233 25.29 3.51 7.40
C GLU A 233 24.30 4.10 6.39
N ALA A 234 24.79 4.54 5.22
CA ALA A 234 23.94 5.19 4.23
C ALA A 234 22.87 4.22 3.70
N PRO A 235 21.61 4.67 3.49
CA PRO A 235 20.54 3.79 3.05
C PRO A 235 20.88 3.14 1.70
N SER A 236 20.76 1.81 1.63
CA SER A 236 21.02 1.04 0.42
C SER A 236 19.89 1.20 -0.60
N VAL A 237 19.95 2.30 -1.36
CA VAL A 237 18.99 2.59 -2.44
C VAL A 237 18.99 1.45 -3.46
N VAL A 238 17.78 1.02 -3.85
CA VAL A 238 17.55 -0.14 -4.70
C VAL A 238 17.67 0.27 -6.17
N ASP A 239 18.69 -0.24 -6.87
CA ASP A 239 18.90 0.07 -8.29
C ASP A 239 17.95 -0.75 -9.19
N LEU A 240 16.87 -0.11 -9.63
CA LEU A 240 15.88 -0.66 -10.56
C LEU A 240 16.44 -0.89 -11.99
N GLN A 241 17.66 -0.45 -12.30
CA GLN A 241 18.34 -0.84 -13.55
C GLN A 241 18.98 -2.23 -13.46
N GLN A 242 19.22 -2.72 -12.23
CA GLN A 242 19.83 -4.03 -11.97
C GLN A 242 18.82 -5.04 -11.39
N LEU A 243 17.70 -4.56 -10.84
CA LEU A 243 16.67 -5.36 -10.19
C LEU A 243 15.30 -5.05 -10.80
N VAL A 244 14.59 -6.11 -11.22
CA VAL A 244 13.21 -6.01 -11.72
C VAL A 244 12.25 -6.27 -10.56
N PRO A 245 11.16 -5.49 -10.38
CA PRO A 245 10.14 -5.80 -9.38
C PRO A 245 9.42 -7.11 -9.74
N VAL A 246 9.17 -7.96 -8.74
CA VAL A 246 8.62 -9.30 -8.96
C VAL A 246 7.47 -9.56 -8.00
N GLY A 247 6.27 -9.77 -8.56
CA GLY A 247 5.10 -10.15 -7.77
C GLY A 247 4.31 -8.98 -7.18
N GLY A 248 4.37 -7.77 -7.76
CA GLY A 248 3.48 -6.66 -7.39
C GLY A 248 3.87 -5.92 -6.11
N VAL A 249 2.94 -5.12 -5.57
CA VAL A 249 3.14 -4.27 -4.39
C VAL A 249 2.31 -4.78 -3.21
N PHE A 250 2.91 -4.83 -2.02
CA PHE A 250 2.28 -5.30 -0.79
C PHE A 250 2.18 -4.17 0.23
N HIS A 251 0.96 -3.72 0.52
CA HIS A 251 0.67 -2.86 1.67
C HIS A 251 0.29 -3.77 2.86
N ILE A 252 0.97 -3.62 3.99
CA ILE A 252 0.76 -4.47 5.16
C ILE A 252 0.70 -3.61 6.41
N GLU A 253 -0.42 -3.69 7.13
CA GLU A 253 -0.69 -2.85 8.29
C GLU A 253 -1.18 -3.67 9.47
N ALA A 254 -0.71 -3.29 10.66
CA ALA A 254 -1.42 -3.57 11.90
C ALA A 254 -2.47 -2.47 12.09
N LEU A 255 -3.73 -2.84 12.24
CA LEU A 255 -4.87 -1.92 12.32
C LEU A 255 -5.51 -1.99 13.71
N GLN A 256 -5.93 -0.85 14.24
CA GLN A 256 -6.63 -0.76 15.51
C GLN A 256 -8.05 -1.31 15.34
N LEU A 257 -8.40 -2.36 16.08
CA LEU A 257 -9.74 -2.93 16.05
C LEU A 257 -10.71 -1.99 16.81
N PRO A 258 -11.78 -1.47 16.16
CA PRO A 258 -12.81 -0.68 16.84
C PRO A 258 -13.59 -1.51 17.89
N PRO A 259 -14.29 -0.85 18.84
CA PRO A 259 -15.10 -1.54 19.84
C PRO A 259 -16.10 -2.51 19.20
N GLN A 260 -15.99 -3.80 19.56
CA GLN A 260 -16.89 -4.83 19.04
C GLN A 260 -18.20 -4.88 19.85
N PRO A 261 -19.34 -5.26 19.23
CA PRO A 261 -20.60 -5.49 19.93
C PRO A 261 -20.46 -6.47 21.11
N GLN A 262 -21.06 -6.13 22.25
CA GLN A 262 -21.09 -6.98 23.44
C GLN A 262 -22.53 -7.23 23.89
N ASN A 263 -22.83 -8.48 24.27
CA ASN A 263 -24.16 -8.86 24.75
C ASN A 263 -24.30 -8.58 26.26
N VAL A 264 -25.28 -7.75 26.61
CA VAL A 264 -25.64 -7.35 27.97
C VAL A 264 -27.07 -7.83 28.24
N GLY A 265 -27.20 -9.08 28.67
CA GLY A 265 -28.49 -9.76 28.75
C GLY A 265 -29.03 -10.06 27.35
N ASP A 266 -30.27 -9.66 27.08
CA ASP A 266 -30.95 -9.85 25.78
C ASP A 266 -30.63 -8.74 24.75
N TRP A 267 -29.73 -7.81 25.06
CA TRP A 267 -29.38 -6.66 24.23
C TRP A 267 -27.91 -6.71 23.80
N SER A 268 -27.61 -6.34 22.55
CA SER A 268 -26.26 -6.01 22.12
C SER A 268 -26.01 -4.51 22.27
N THR A 269 -24.84 -4.13 22.79
CA THR A 269 -24.38 -2.73 22.90
C THR A 269 -23.01 -2.61 22.25
N VAL A 270 -22.79 -1.52 21.51
CA VAL A 270 -21.50 -1.20 20.86
C VAL A 270 -21.23 0.29 21.04
N GLU A 271 -19.97 0.64 21.25
CA GLU A 271 -19.49 2.03 21.25
C GLU A 271 -19.16 2.43 19.81
N LEU A 272 -19.83 3.46 19.30
CA LEU A 272 -19.58 3.99 17.96
C LEU A 272 -18.55 5.10 18.04
N LEU A 273 -17.38 4.86 17.46
CA LEU A 273 -16.34 5.86 17.28
C LEU A 273 -16.43 6.45 15.87
N ASP A 274 -16.52 7.78 15.78
CA ASP A 274 -16.50 8.55 14.53
C ASP A 274 -15.05 8.94 14.17
N VAL A 275 -14.19 7.91 14.15
CA VAL A 275 -12.80 7.97 13.65
C VAL A 275 -12.72 7.16 12.36
N GLY A 276 -11.68 7.36 11.54
CA GLY A 276 -11.48 6.58 10.31
C GLY A 276 -10.90 5.19 10.55
N LEU A 277 -10.25 4.62 9.53
CA LEU A 277 -9.39 3.46 9.73
C LEU A 277 -8.09 3.89 10.44
N GLU A 278 -7.84 3.36 11.64
CA GLU A 278 -6.65 3.70 12.42
C GLU A 278 -5.58 2.61 12.35
N VAL A 279 -4.33 2.99 12.12
CA VAL A 279 -3.17 2.11 12.24
C VAL A 279 -2.88 1.87 13.72
N TYR A 280 -2.65 0.62 14.12
CA TYR A 280 -2.32 0.25 15.49
C TYR A 280 -0.91 0.77 15.84
N PRO A 281 -0.72 1.60 16.88
CA PRO A 281 0.58 2.13 17.25
C PRO A 281 1.44 1.02 17.88
N TYR A 282 2.43 0.54 17.12
CA TYR A 282 3.29 -0.56 17.52
C TYR A 282 4.76 -0.25 17.23
N SER A 283 5.54 -0.13 18.30
CA SER A 283 7.00 -0.20 18.24
C SER A 283 7.47 -1.63 18.54
N PRO A 284 8.44 -2.16 17.78
CA PRO A 284 8.97 -3.50 17.99
C PRO A 284 9.89 -3.53 19.20
N GLY A 285 9.75 -4.56 20.03
CA GLY A 285 10.53 -4.69 21.26
C GLY A 285 11.90 -5.34 21.04
N GLU A 286 12.78 -5.22 22.04
CA GLU A 286 13.97 -6.08 22.16
C GLU A 286 13.64 -7.28 23.06
N ALA A 287 13.96 -8.49 22.61
CA ALA A 287 13.86 -9.71 23.38
C ALA A 287 15.08 -9.90 24.31
N GLU A 288 14.97 -10.79 25.30
CA GLU A 288 16.03 -11.03 26.30
C GLU A 288 17.36 -11.52 25.71
N ASP A 289 17.37 -12.04 24.48
CA ASP A 289 18.56 -12.48 23.74
C ASP A 289 19.12 -11.42 22.78
N GLY A 290 18.54 -10.21 22.76
CA GLY A 290 18.91 -9.11 21.86
C GLY A 290 18.33 -9.26 20.44
N THR A 291 17.47 -10.25 20.18
CA THR A 291 16.70 -10.28 18.93
C THR A 291 15.51 -9.32 19.00
N GLN A 292 15.02 -8.86 17.85
CA GLN A 292 13.91 -7.92 17.81
C GLN A 292 12.57 -8.66 17.77
N GLU A 293 11.70 -8.42 18.77
CA GLU A 293 10.35 -9.00 18.85
C GLU A 293 9.38 -8.19 17.97
N ALA A 294 9.56 -8.39 16.66
CA ALA A 294 8.79 -7.79 15.57
C ALA A 294 7.59 -8.66 15.13
N VAL A 295 6.54 -8.06 14.54
CA VAL A 295 5.62 -8.82 13.66
C VAL A 295 6.44 -9.39 12.52
N GLN A 296 6.33 -10.69 12.27
CA GLN A 296 6.97 -11.38 11.15
C GLN A 296 5.98 -11.60 10.01
N ILE A 297 6.35 -11.30 8.76
CA ILE A 297 5.49 -11.55 7.59
C ILE A 297 6.08 -12.65 6.69
N THR A 298 5.26 -13.61 6.27
CA THR A 298 5.58 -14.58 5.22
C THR A 298 4.77 -14.25 3.96
N LEU A 299 5.45 -14.01 2.84
CA LEU A 299 4.80 -13.83 1.53
C LEU A 299 5.17 -14.95 0.57
N ARG A 300 4.24 -15.23 -0.36
CA ARG A 300 4.42 -16.19 -1.44
C ARG A 300 4.40 -15.44 -2.76
N LEU A 301 5.46 -15.63 -3.55
CA LEU A 301 5.51 -15.12 -4.92
C LEU A 301 4.56 -15.94 -5.82
N PRO A 302 3.97 -15.34 -6.87
CA PRO A 302 3.13 -16.05 -7.83
C PRO A 302 3.84 -17.24 -8.48
N ASP A 303 3.12 -18.34 -8.74
CA ASP A 303 3.71 -19.60 -9.23
C ASP A 303 4.31 -19.49 -10.66
N ASN A 304 4.00 -18.43 -11.40
CA ASN A 304 4.59 -18.10 -12.70
C ASN A 304 5.93 -17.34 -12.60
N VAL A 305 6.36 -16.97 -11.39
CA VAL A 305 7.65 -16.31 -11.15
C VAL A 305 8.75 -17.37 -11.06
N ILE A 306 9.82 -17.17 -11.84
CA ILE A 306 11.04 -18.00 -11.80
C ILE A 306 12.23 -17.07 -11.48
N TYR A 307 13.03 -17.43 -10.49
CA TYR A 307 14.19 -16.65 -10.06
C TYR A 307 15.45 -17.52 -9.89
N PHE A 308 16.60 -16.96 -10.25
CA PHE A 308 17.91 -17.63 -10.12
C PHE A 308 18.60 -17.36 -8.77
N LYS A 309 18.18 -16.30 -8.07
CA LYS A 309 18.53 -15.95 -6.70
C LYS A 309 17.23 -15.69 -5.94
N VAL A 310 17.19 -15.97 -4.64
CA VAL A 310 16.03 -15.62 -3.80
C VAL A 310 15.79 -14.11 -3.92
N PRO A 311 14.57 -13.66 -4.30
CA PRO A 311 14.30 -12.23 -4.49
C PRO A 311 14.44 -11.44 -3.20
N GLU A 312 14.83 -10.18 -3.34
CA GLU A 312 15.03 -9.25 -2.23
C GLU A 312 13.92 -8.19 -2.16
N VAL A 313 13.71 -7.71 -0.94
CA VAL A 313 12.98 -6.49 -0.57
C VAL A 313 13.94 -5.77 0.37
N ALA A 314 14.82 -4.90 -0.12
CA ALA A 314 14.44 -3.77 -0.95
C ALA A 314 13.11 -3.22 -0.43
N ARG A 315 13.11 -2.53 0.72
CA ARG A 315 11.99 -1.71 1.21
C ARG A 315 12.03 -0.35 0.53
N TRP A 316 11.19 0.55 1.00
CA TRP A 316 10.81 1.77 0.30
C TRP A 316 10.52 2.73 1.47
N ASP A 317 11.21 3.86 1.58
CA ASP A 317 11.24 4.72 2.79
C ASP A 317 9.98 5.61 2.93
N PRO A 318 9.75 6.39 4.00
CA PRO A 318 8.59 7.30 4.06
C PRO A 318 8.61 8.49 3.08
N ALA A 319 9.59 8.60 2.18
CA ALA A 319 9.99 9.86 1.52
C ALA A 319 10.25 9.76 0.00
N GLY A 320 10.28 8.57 -0.61
CA GLY A 320 10.60 8.42 -2.03
C GLY A 320 11.09 7.07 -2.54
N ARG A 321 11.88 6.32 -1.76
CA ARG A 321 13.11 5.71 -2.30
C ARG A 321 13.30 4.25 -1.96
#